data_AF-A0A2V5PQU8-F1
#
_entry.id   AF-A0A2V5PQU8-F1
#
_cell.length_a   1.000
_cell.length_b   1.000
_cell.length_c   1.000
_cell.angle_alpha   90.00
_cell.angle_beta   90.00
_cell.angle_gamma   90.00
#
_symmetry.space_group_name_H-M   'P 1'
#
loop_
_entity.id
_entity.type
_entity.pdbx_description
1 polymer ?
#
loop_
_entity_poly.entity_id
_entity_poly.type
_entity_poly.pdbx_seq_one_letter_code
_entity_poly.pdbx_strand_id
1 'polypeptide(L)'
;MAFHLMVPFNVHLRRGSDPRKVQMSEGWEQDKFDAALKDYITVSRRTVPEVINRKAYFIARKSLWFTVKADAPEIRSRLNRTITIERTTASGRTELSHGPFGAILINSRLGKKGQPGLYGAAMREALAKLIAARVRSVAFLKAGWLPAIRILDSIVNDKEGAAPFPSEANRMSWSPKQIGDAVAAKPGDLPFATIVNAAIASHDSRGALQIYGSRALDTAFYDETQSMIEETRKRMQKDADKANAQMA
;
A
#
# COMPACT_ATOMS: atom_id res chain seq x y z
N MET A 1 9.87 23.80 30.47
CA MET A 1 10.49 22.57 29.95
C MET A 1 9.63 22.04 28.81
N ALA A 2 10.03 22.30 27.57
CA ALA A 2 9.32 21.84 26.38
C ALA A 2 9.82 20.44 26.00
N PHE A 3 9.02 19.41 26.28
CA PHE A 3 9.30 18.06 25.81
C PHE A 3 8.96 17.96 24.32
N HIS A 4 9.99 17.90 23.47
CA HIS A 4 9.85 17.46 22.08
C HIS A 4 9.62 15.95 22.07
N LEU A 5 8.34 15.56 22.10
CA LEU A 5 7.90 14.18 21.84
C LEU A 5 8.00 13.95 20.33
N MET A 6 9.13 13.42 19.87
CA MET A 6 9.30 12.89 18.52
C MET A 6 8.87 11.42 18.61
N VAL A 7 7.70 11.08 18.05
CA VAL A 7 7.29 9.66 17.89
C VAL A 7 7.75 9.25 16.51
N PRO A 8 8.91 8.59 16.33
CA PRO A 8 9.34 8.17 15.02
C PRO A 8 8.45 7.03 14.53
N PHE A 9 7.39 7.35 13.78
CA PHE A 9 6.71 6.36 12.94
C PHE A 9 7.56 6.15 11.68
N ASN A 10 8.70 5.48 11.86
CA ASN A 10 9.60 5.17 10.76
C ASN A 10 9.03 4.00 9.94
N VAL A 11 8.26 4.31 8.90
CA VAL A 11 7.93 3.32 7.86
C VAL A 11 9.19 3.05 7.04
N HIS A 12 9.97 2.06 7.47
CA HIS A 12 11.11 1.59 6.70
C HIS A 12 10.64 0.63 5.60
N LEU A 13 10.33 1.16 4.42
CA LEU A 13 10.49 0.39 3.19
C LEU A 13 12.00 0.20 3.02
N ARG A 14 12.54 -0.95 3.45
CA ARG A 14 13.97 -1.27 3.33
C ARG A 14 14.42 -1.12 1.88
N ARG A 15 15.05 0.02 1.59
CA ARG A 15 15.76 0.36 0.37
C ARG A 15 17.23 0.09 0.63
N GLY A 16 17.89 -0.70 -0.21
CA GLY A 16 19.35 -0.84 -0.18
C GLY A 16 20.10 0.39 -0.71
N SER A 17 19.60 1.61 -0.50
CA SER A 17 20.23 2.84 -1.00
C SER A 17 19.70 4.07 -0.25
N ASP A 18 20.61 4.78 0.42
CA ASP A 18 20.53 6.13 1.01
C ASP A 18 19.20 6.56 1.69
N PRO A 19 19.17 6.71 3.02
CA PRO A 19 17.98 7.15 3.76
C PRO A 19 17.51 8.59 3.45
N ARG A 20 18.23 9.39 2.65
CA ARG A 20 17.91 10.81 2.41
C ARG A 20 17.13 11.13 1.12
N LYS A 21 16.79 10.15 0.28
CA LYS A 21 16.19 10.43 -1.05
C LYS A 21 15.08 9.47 -1.47
N VAL A 22 14.07 9.27 -0.62
CA VAL A 22 12.78 8.72 -1.07
C VAL A 22 11.82 9.88 -1.24
N GLN A 23 11.61 10.33 -2.48
CA GLN A 23 10.43 11.15 -2.79
C GLN A 23 9.21 10.23 -2.63
N MET A 24 8.53 10.37 -1.49
CA MET A 24 7.18 9.83 -1.29
C MET A 24 6.22 10.60 -2.21
N SER A 25 5.09 9.98 -2.57
CA SER A 25 4.11 10.67 -3.41
C SER A 25 3.51 11.86 -2.64
N GLU A 26 3.21 12.97 -3.33
CA GLU A 26 2.89 14.30 -2.79
C GLU A 26 1.67 14.39 -1.84
N GLY A 27 1.07 13.27 -1.40
CA GLY A 27 -0.23 13.24 -0.73
C GLY A 27 -0.24 13.13 0.80
N TRP A 28 0.84 12.66 1.45
CA TRP A 28 0.86 12.48 2.91
C TRP A 28 1.89 13.42 3.58
N GLU A 29 1.41 14.19 4.56
CA GLU A 29 2.23 15.08 5.37
C GLU A 29 2.51 14.42 6.72
N GLN A 30 3.76 13.97 6.91
CA GLN A 30 4.19 13.29 8.14
C GLN A 30 3.95 14.16 9.39
N ASP A 31 4.28 15.44 9.33
CA ASP A 31 4.12 16.36 10.46
C ASP A 31 2.65 16.48 10.92
N LYS A 32 1.69 16.43 9.98
CA LYS A 32 0.26 16.43 10.32
C LYS A 32 -0.18 15.13 10.98
N PHE A 33 0.34 13.99 10.51
CA PHE A 33 0.06 12.71 11.13
C PHE A 33 0.65 12.65 12.55
N ASP A 34 1.90 13.09 12.72
CA ASP A 34 2.58 13.10 14.01
C ASP A 34 1.87 14.03 15.00
N ALA A 35 1.43 15.21 14.56
CA ALA A 35 0.63 16.13 15.36
C ALA A 35 -0.72 15.49 15.77
N ALA A 36 -1.46 14.93 14.82
CA ALA A 36 -2.75 14.29 15.09
C ALA A 36 -2.60 13.07 16.03
N LEU A 37 -1.55 12.28 15.87
CA LEU A 37 -1.25 11.14 16.73
C LEU A 37 -0.93 11.59 18.15
N LYS A 38 -0.14 12.65 18.31
CA LYS A 38 0.18 13.25 19.61
C LYS A 38 -1.08 13.73 20.31
N ASP A 39 -1.92 14.49 19.63
CA ASP A 39 -3.19 14.98 20.17
C ASP A 39 -4.16 13.83 20.49
N TYR A 40 -4.15 12.77 19.70
CA TYR A 40 -4.94 11.57 19.97
C TYR A 40 -4.47 10.83 21.23
N ILE A 41 -3.15 10.73 21.43
CA ILE A 41 -2.56 10.07 22.61
C ILE A 41 -2.96 10.80 23.89
N THR A 42 -2.96 12.14 23.91
CA THR A 42 -3.26 12.93 25.12
C THR A 42 -4.70 12.75 25.59
N VAL A 43 -5.65 12.54 24.69
CA VAL A 43 -7.08 12.32 25.02
C VAL A 43 -7.47 10.84 25.11
N SER A 44 -6.53 9.94 24.80
CA SER A 44 -6.74 8.50 24.87
C SER A 44 -6.50 8.00 26.30
N ARG A 45 -7.30 7.02 26.73
CA ARG A 45 -7.10 6.31 28.01
C ARG A 45 -6.14 5.13 27.88
N ARG A 46 -5.63 4.86 26.68
CA ARG A 46 -4.76 3.73 26.37
C ARG A 46 -3.30 4.12 26.51
N THR A 47 -2.45 3.13 26.75
CA THR A 47 -1.00 3.34 26.75
C THR A 47 -0.50 3.72 25.36
N VAL A 48 0.64 4.43 25.29
CA VAL A 48 1.24 4.83 24.01
C VAL A 48 1.48 3.64 23.06
N PRO A 49 2.05 2.50 23.51
CA PRO A 49 2.24 1.33 22.64
C PRO A 49 0.91 0.76 22.12
N GLU A 50 -0.15 0.73 22.93
CA GLU A 50 -1.48 0.27 22.49
C GLU A 50 -2.06 1.18 21.41
N VAL A 51 -1.94 2.49 21.56
CA VAL A 51 -2.38 3.45 20.53
C VAL A 51 -1.60 3.24 19.24
N ILE A 52 -0.27 3.17 19.31
CA ILE A 52 0.59 3.00 18.14
C ILE A 52 0.30 1.68 17.43
N ASN A 53 0.17 0.57 18.16
CA ASN A 53 -0.18 -0.73 17.59
C ASN A 53 -1.57 -0.72 16.94
N ARG A 54 -2.55 -0.08 17.57
CA ARG A 54 -3.90 0.05 17.01
C ARG A 54 -3.90 0.86 15.72
N LYS A 55 -3.19 2.00 15.69
CA LYS A 55 -3.10 2.85 14.49
C LYS A 55 -2.32 2.17 13.38
N ALA A 56 -1.24 1.44 13.71
CA ALA A 56 -0.54 0.59 12.76
C ALA A 56 -1.47 -0.47 12.15
N TYR A 57 -2.28 -1.15 12.98
CA TYR A 57 -3.26 -2.12 12.50
C TYR A 57 -4.30 -1.49 11.55
N PHE A 58 -4.82 -0.31 11.88
CA PHE A 58 -5.79 0.41 11.03
C PHE A 58 -5.18 0.84 9.71
N ILE A 59 -3.96 1.37 9.73
CA ILE A 59 -3.23 1.75 8.52
C ILE A 59 -3.01 0.52 7.64
N ALA A 60 -2.55 -0.61 8.18
CA ALA A 60 -2.37 -1.84 7.42
C ALA A 60 -3.69 -2.33 6.78
N ARG A 61 -4.81 -2.26 7.52
CA ARG A 61 -6.16 -2.60 7.03
C ARG A 61 -6.62 -1.66 5.92
N LYS A 62 -6.43 -0.36 6.08
CA LYS A 62 -6.75 0.66 5.08
C LYS A 62 -5.86 0.52 3.85
N SER A 63 -4.58 0.22 4.00
CA SER A 63 -3.67 -0.05 2.87
C SER A 63 -4.12 -1.27 2.07
N LEU A 64 -4.55 -2.35 2.72
CA LEU A 64 -5.17 -3.48 2.05
C LEU A 64 -6.44 -3.06 1.28
N TRP A 65 -7.30 -2.26 1.91
CA TRP A 65 -8.55 -1.77 1.32
C TRP A 65 -8.31 -0.91 0.09
N PHE A 66 -7.46 0.12 0.21
CA PHE A 66 -7.12 1.08 -0.85
C PHE A 66 -6.20 0.51 -1.94
N THR A 67 -5.52 -0.61 -1.69
CA THR A 67 -4.81 -1.31 -2.77
C THR A 67 -5.84 -1.82 -3.79
N VAL A 68 -5.76 -1.26 -5.00
CA VAL A 68 -6.69 -1.53 -6.11
C VAL A 68 -6.91 -3.04 -6.28
N LYS A 69 -8.17 -3.46 -6.36
CA LYS A 69 -8.52 -4.87 -6.63
C LYS A 69 -8.17 -5.18 -8.08
N ALA A 70 -7.74 -6.40 -8.35
CA ALA A 70 -7.48 -6.83 -9.72
C ALA A 70 -8.79 -6.83 -10.53
N ASP A 71 -8.91 -5.95 -11.51
CA ASP A 71 -10.02 -5.90 -12.46
C ASP A 71 -9.58 -6.57 -13.78
N ALA A 72 -9.96 -7.83 -13.95
CA ALA A 72 -9.61 -8.59 -15.15
C ALA A 72 -10.22 -7.99 -16.43
N PRO A 73 -11.51 -7.58 -16.46
CA PRO A 73 -12.09 -6.82 -17.57
C PRO A 73 -11.30 -5.55 -17.95
N GLU A 74 -10.94 -4.71 -16.98
CA GLU A 74 -10.20 -3.46 -17.23
C GLU A 74 -8.80 -3.75 -17.75
N ILE A 75 -8.07 -4.69 -17.12
CA ILE A 75 -6.74 -5.12 -17.57
C ILE A 75 -6.80 -5.65 -19.00
N ARG A 76 -7.81 -6.46 -19.32
CA ARG A 76 -8.05 -6.99 -20.66
C ARG A 76 -8.33 -5.86 -21.66
N SER A 77 -9.24 -4.95 -21.33
CA SER A 77 -9.58 -3.79 -22.17
C SER A 77 -8.34 -2.95 -22.48
N ARG A 78 -7.56 -2.61 -21.46
CA ARG A 78 -6.32 -1.84 -21.62
C ARG A 78 -5.27 -2.55 -22.48
N LEU A 79 -5.12 -3.86 -22.33
CA LEU A 79 -4.17 -4.65 -23.14
C LEU A 79 -4.67 -4.91 -24.56
N ASN A 80 -5.98 -4.93 -24.79
CA ASN A 80 -6.59 -5.06 -26.10
C ASN A 80 -6.71 -3.73 -26.85
N ARG A 81 -6.56 -2.59 -26.17
CA ARG A 81 -6.61 -1.27 -26.78
C ARG A 81 -5.59 -1.19 -27.92
N THR A 82 -6.08 -0.88 -29.11
CA THR A 82 -5.23 -0.61 -30.27
C THR A 82 -4.47 0.68 -30.03
N ILE A 83 -3.15 0.63 -30.18
CA ILE A 83 -2.29 1.81 -30.12
C ILE A 83 -1.31 1.78 -31.29
N THR A 84 -0.80 2.95 -31.63
CA THR A 84 0.33 3.11 -32.54
C THR A 84 1.53 3.53 -31.72
N ILE A 85 2.63 2.79 -31.82
CA ILE A 85 3.91 3.12 -31.19
C ILE A 85 4.93 3.39 -32.28
N GLU A 86 5.60 4.53 -32.19
CA GLU A 86 6.74 4.85 -33.05
C GLU A 86 8.02 4.29 -32.42
N ARG A 87 8.84 3.61 -33.22
CA ARG A 87 10.15 3.12 -32.81
C ARG A 87 11.21 3.60 -33.78
N THR A 88 12.17 4.36 -33.30
CA THR A 88 13.38 4.67 -34.07
C THR A 88 14.34 3.49 -34.03
N THR A 89 14.72 3.00 -35.20
CA THR A 89 15.71 1.94 -35.38
C THR A 89 17.13 2.50 -35.25
N ALA A 90 18.12 1.61 -35.10
CA ALA A 90 19.53 2.00 -35.04
C ALA A 90 20.01 2.73 -36.32
N SER A 91 19.34 2.51 -37.45
CA SER A 91 19.59 3.21 -38.72
C SER A 91 18.88 4.57 -38.83
N GLY A 92 18.29 5.07 -37.74
CA GLY A 92 17.56 6.34 -37.71
C GLY A 92 16.18 6.32 -38.39
N ARG A 93 15.71 5.17 -38.88
CA ARG A 93 14.38 5.04 -39.49
C ARG A 93 13.31 4.87 -38.42
N THR A 94 12.22 5.62 -38.53
CA THR A 94 11.05 5.47 -37.67
C THR A 94 10.13 4.39 -38.22
N GLU A 95 9.90 3.34 -37.43
CA GLU A 95 8.94 2.29 -37.72
C GLU A 95 7.69 2.47 -36.86
N LEU A 96 6.52 2.39 -37.49
CA LEU A 96 5.23 2.44 -36.80
C LEU A 96 4.73 1.02 -36.52
N SER A 97 4.57 0.68 -35.24
CA SER A 97 3.91 -0.55 -34.81
C SER A 97 2.45 -0.25 -34.47
N HIS A 98 1.52 -0.84 -35.22
CA HIS A 98 0.08 -0.70 -35.00
C HIS A 98 -0.53 -2.03 -34.55
N GLY A 99 -1.33 -2.00 -33.48
CA GLY A 99 -2.06 -3.17 -33.02
C GLY A 99 -2.42 -3.11 -31.54
N PRO A 100 -2.99 -4.19 -30.98
CA PRO A 100 -3.31 -4.27 -29.56
C PRO A 100 -2.05 -4.07 -28.72
N PHE A 101 -2.12 -3.22 -27.71
CA PHE A 101 -0.98 -2.89 -26.86
C PHE A 101 -0.29 -4.12 -26.28
N GLY A 102 -1.07 -5.11 -25.81
CA GLY A 102 -0.55 -6.36 -25.27
C GLY A 102 0.22 -7.17 -26.30
N ALA A 103 -0.22 -7.20 -27.56
CA ALA A 103 0.46 -7.89 -28.65
C ALA A 103 1.81 -7.23 -28.98
N ILE A 104 1.83 -5.90 -29.06
CA ILE A 104 3.06 -5.13 -29.26
C ILE A 104 4.05 -5.39 -28.12
N LEU A 105 3.57 -5.39 -26.86
CA LEU A 105 4.41 -5.66 -25.69
C LEU A 105 5.00 -7.08 -25.71
N ILE A 106 4.22 -8.09 -26.08
CA ILE A 106 4.67 -9.48 -26.17
C ILE A 106 5.74 -9.62 -27.25
N ASN A 107 5.46 -9.15 -28.48
CA ASN A 107 6.42 -9.26 -29.58
C ASN A 107 7.67 -8.41 -29.34
N SER A 108 7.56 -7.26 -28.66
CA SER A 108 8.71 -6.48 -28.21
C SER A 108 9.61 -7.28 -27.26
N ARG A 109 9.03 -8.02 -26.31
CA ARG A 109 9.79 -8.90 -25.39
C ARG A 109 10.43 -10.09 -26.09
N LEU A 110 9.76 -10.69 -27.07
CA LEU A 110 10.29 -11.79 -27.86
C LEU A 110 11.43 -11.33 -28.76
N GLY A 111 11.27 -10.19 -29.43
CA GLY A 111 12.33 -9.59 -30.25
C GLY A 111 13.59 -9.28 -29.45
N LYS A 112 13.47 -8.79 -28.21
CA LYS A 112 14.62 -8.61 -27.29
C LYS A 112 15.34 -9.91 -26.93
N LYS A 113 14.66 -11.05 -27.04
CA LYS A 113 15.23 -12.39 -26.82
C LYS A 113 15.67 -13.08 -28.11
N GLY A 114 15.56 -12.41 -29.27
CA GLY A 114 15.83 -13.01 -30.58
C GLY A 114 14.82 -14.07 -31.02
N GLN A 115 13.63 -14.10 -30.40
CA GLN A 115 12.58 -15.07 -30.72
C GLN A 115 11.62 -14.51 -31.78
N PRO A 116 11.07 -15.36 -32.66
CA PRO A 116 10.10 -14.93 -33.66
C PRO A 116 8.84 -14.38 -32.99
N GLY A 117 8.20 -13.40 -33.64
CA GLY A 117 6.94 -12.83 -33.19
C GLY A 117 5.82 -13.87 -33.20
N LEU A 118 4.86 -13.73 -32.28
CA LEU A 118 3.66 -14.56 -32.25
C LEU A 118 2.53 -13.88 -33.05
N TYR A 119 1.67 -14.71 -33.64
CA TYR A 119 0.50 -14.28 -34.41
C TYR A 119 -0.68 -15.23 -34.17
N GLY A 120 -1.88 -14.83 -34.61
CA GLY A 120 -3.07 -15.69 -34.61
C GLY A 120 -3.40 -16.31 -33.24
N ALA A 121 -3.57 -17.63 -33.20
CA ALA A 121 -3.93 -18.37 -31.99
C ALA A 121 -2.85 -18.28 -30.89
N ALA A 122 -1.56 -18.38 -31.25
CA ALA A 122 -0.46 -18.32 -30.30
C ALA A 122 -0.38 -16.94 -29.61
N MET A 123 -0.64 -15.86 -30.36
CA MET A 123 -0.71 -14.51 -29.77
C MET A 123 -1.88 -14.37 -28.79
N ARG A 124 -3.06 -14.93 -29.11
CA ARG A 124 -4.23 -14.91 -28.20
C ARG A 124 -3.93 -15.63 -26.89
N GLU A 125 -3.28 -16.78 -26.95
CA GLU A 125 -2.89 -17.54 -25.76
C GLU A 125 -1.87 -16.77 -24.91
N ALA A 126 -0.83 -16.21 -25.55
CA ALA A 126 0.17 -15.40 -24.87
C ALA A 126 -0.46 -14.16 -24.19
N LEU A 127 -1.43 -13.52 -24.84
CA LEU A 127 -2.17 -12.40 -24.29
C LEU A 127 -3.04 -12.81 -23.09
N ALA A 128 -3.72 -13.95 -23.16
CA ALA A 128 -4.46 -14.50 -22.02
C ALA A 128 -3.54 -14.78 -20.83
N LYS A 129 -2.36 -15.36 -21.07
CA LYS A 129 -1.33 -15.57 -20.04
C LYS A 129 -0.84 -14.25 -19.44
N LEU A 130 -0.63 -13.22 -20.26
CA LEU A 130 -0.22 -11.89 -19.81
C LEU A 130 -1.29 -11.24 -18.92
N ILE A 131 -2.57 -11.29 -19.32
CA ILE A 131 -3.70 -10.79 -18.52
C ILE A 131 -3.74 -11.51 -17.17
N ALA A 132 -3.68 -12.85 -17.18
CA ALA A 132 -3.71 -13.65 -15.96
C ALA A 132 -2.51 -13.34 -15.05
N ALA A 133 -1.32 -13.13 -15.62
CA ALA A 133 -0.13 -12.73 -14.87
C ALA A 133 -0.29 -11.34 -14.23
N ARG A 134 -0.88 -10.38 -14.93
CA ARG A 134 -1.17 -9.03 -14.38
C ARG A 134 -2.19 -9.09 -13.25
N VAL A 135 -3.26 -9.85 -13.40
CA VAL A 135 -4.27 -10.07 -12.34
C VAL A 135 -3.61 -10.67 -11.09
N ARG A 136 -2.80 -11.72 -11.25
CA ARG A 136 -2.06 -12.33 -10.13
C ARG A 136 -1.08 -11.37 -9.47
N SER A 137 -0.39 -10.53 -10.24
CA SER A 137 0.55 -9.53 -9.71
C SER A 137 -0.18 -8.51 -8.80
N VAL A 138 -1.33 -7.97 -9.23
CA VAL A 138 -2.12 -7.06 -8.39
C VAL A 138 -2.61 -7.74 -7.12
N ALA A 139 -3.12 -8.98 -7.23
CA ALA A 139 -3.54 -9.76 -6.07
C ALA A 139 -2.38 -10.04 -5.09
N PHE A 140 -1.17 -10.31 -5.62
CA PHE A 140 0.03 -10.53 -4.84
C PHE A 140 0.46 -9.28 -4.07
N LEU A 141 0.44 -8.10 -4.69
CA LEU A 141 0.72 -6.82 -4.02
C LEU A 141 -0.23 -6.57 -2.85
N LYS A 142 -1.54 -6.83 -3.06
CA LYS A 142 -2.56 -6.70 -2.04
C LYS A 142 -2.36 -7.70 -0.89
N ALA A 143 -1.97 -8.93 -1.20
CA ALA A 143 -1.68 -9.96 -0.20
C ALA A 143 -0.50 -9.63 0.71
N GLY A 144 0.44 -8.79 0.27
CA GLY A 144 1.61 -8.39 1.06
C GLY A 144 1.29 -7.66 2.37
N TRP A 145 0.11 -7.04 2.50
CA TRP A 145 -0.32 -6.40 3.75
C TRP A 145 -0.81 -7.38 4.81
N LEU A 146 -1.19 -8.58 4.40
CA LEU A 146 -1.94 -9.48 5.25
C LEU A 146 -1.11 -10.08 6.40
N PRO A 147 0.19 -10.41 6.26
CA PRO A 147 1.03 -10.82 7.40
C PRO A 147 1.09 -9.76 8.51
N ALA A 148 1.29 -8.49 8.14
CA ALA A 148 1.32 -7.39 9.09
C ALA A 148 0.00 -7.25 9.85
N ILE A 149 -1.12 -7.34 9.12
CA ILE A 149 -2.46 -7.32 9.71
C ILE A 149 -2.60 -8.44 10.73
N ARG A 150 -2.26 -9.69 10.40
CA ARG A 150 -2.40 -10.83 11.33
C ARG A 150 -1.53 -10.70 12.58
N ILE A 151 -0.28 -10.23 12.43
CA ILE A 151 0.62 -9.99 13.56
C ILE A 151 0.00 -8.96 14.51
N LEU A 152 -0.42 -7.80 13.98
CA LEU A 152 -0.99 -6.73 14.78
C LEU A 152 -2.38 -7.08 15.33
N ASP A 153 -3.19 -7.85 14.59
CA ASP A 153 -4.52 -8.30 14.98
C ASP A 153 -4.51 -9.15 16.27
N SER A 154 -3.41 -9.88 16.50
CA SER A 154 -3.22 -10.69 17.71
C SER A 154 -2.89 -9.86 18.96
N ILE A 155 -2.54 -8.58 18.79
CA ILE A 155 -2.08 -7.69 19.86
C ILE A 155 -3.11 -6.58 20.13
N VAL A 156 -3.87 -6.18 19.11
CA VAL A 156 -4.85 -5.10 19.21
C VAL A 156 -6.18 -5.65 19.75
N ASN A 157 -6.54 -5.23 20.96
CA ASN A 157 -7.78 -5.65 21.64
C ASN A 157 -9.05 -5.01 21.05
N ASP A 158 -8.98 -3.73 20.67
CA ASP A 158 -10.11 -2.98 20.12
C ASP A 158 -9.92 -2.67 18.63
N LYS A 159 -10.80 -3.26 17.82
CA LYS A 159 -10.78 -3.20 16.36
C LYS A 159 -11.95 -2.37 15.80
N GLU A 160 -12.73 -1.72 16.67
CA GLU A 160 -13.82 -0.83 16.24
C GLU A 160 -13.25 0.33 15.40
N GLY A 161 -13.88 0.60 14.26
CA GLY A 161 -13.42 1.60 13.29
C GLY A 161 -12.41 1.10 12.24
N ALA A 162 -11.93 -0.15 12.34
CA ALA A 162 -11.06 -0.71 11.31
C ALA A 162 -11.80 -0.88 9.98
N ALA A 163 -11.14 -0.52 8.87
CA ALA A 163 -11.67 -0.77 7.52
C ALA A 163 -12.06 -2.24 7.33
N PRO A 164 -13.13 -2.58 6.58
CA PRO A 164 -13.64 -3.96 6.46
C PRO A 164 -12.58 -4.98 6.01
N PHE A 165 -12.66 -6.21 6.53
CA PHE A 165 -11.75 -7.28 6.09
C PHE A 165 -12.36 -7.98 4.88
N PRO A 166 -11.67 -8.04 3.73
CA PRO A 166 -12.17 -8.82 2.62
C PRO A 166 -12.19 -10.31 2.99
N SER A 167 -13.34 -10.95 2.80
CA SER A 167 -13.52 -12.39 3.07
C SER A 167 -12.50 -13.27 2.32
N GLU A 168 -12.04 -12.79 1.16
CA GLU A 168 -11.05 -13.44 0.31
C GLU A 168 -9.67 -13.51 0.95
N ALA A 169 -9.33 -12.58 1.86
CA ALA A 169 -8.05 -12.58 2.58
C ALA A 169 -7.93 -13.72 3.60
N ASN A 170 -9.06 -14.26 4.07
CA ASN A 170 -9.07 -15.45 4.93
C ASN A 170 -8.72 -16.74 4.17
N ARG A 171 -8.95 -16.77 2.85
CA ARG A 171 -8.73 -17.96 2.01
C ARG A 171 -7.31 -18.08 1.45
N MET A 172 -6.49 -17.02 1.60
CA MET A 172 -5.11 -17.04 1.12
C MET A 172 -4.23 -17.83 2.09
N SER A 173 -3.88 -19.06 1.71
CA SER A 173 -2.74 -19.80 2.28
C SER A 173 -1.46 -19.04 1.93
N TRP A 174 -0.71 -18.60 2.94
CA TRP A 174 0.55 -17.90 2.72
C TRP A 174 1.65 -18.47 3.61
N SER A 175 2.90 -18.32 3.15
CA SER A 175 4.08 -18.46 4.00
C SER A 175 4.34 -17.12 4.72
N PRO A 176 4.35 -17.07 6.07
CA PRO A 176 4.37 -15.83 6.85
C PRO A 176 5.54 -14.87 6.59
N LYS A 177 6.68 -15.35 6.07
CA LYS A 177 7.95 -14.59 6.07
C LYS A 177 8.33 -13.93 4.73
N GLN A 178 7.59 -14.17 3.65
CA GLN A 178 8.10 -13.83 2.31
C GLN A 178 7.48 -12.57 1.67
N ILE A 179 6.32 -12.09 2.12
CA ILE A 179 5.59 -11.03 1.41
C ILE A 179 5.19 -9.82 2.26
N GLY A 180 5.40 -9.89 3.58
CA GLY A 180 5.12 -8.80 4.49
C GLY A 180 5.49 -9.17 5.93
N ASP A 181 5.52 -8.17 6.81
CA ASP A 181 5.88 -8.33 8.21
C ASP A 181 5.35 -7.15 9.04
N ALA A 182 5.31 -7.31 10.37
CA ALA A 182 5.12 -6.19 11.28
C ALA A 182 5.94 -6.36 12.56
N VAL A 183 6.44 -5.24 13.07
CA VAL A 183 7.04 -5.13 14.40
C VAL A 183 6.12 -4.27 15.24
N ALA A 184 5.55 -4.85 16.29
CA ALA A 184 4.69 -4.12 17.21
C ALA A 184 5.50 -3.20 18.13
N ALA A 185 4.90 -2.06 18.48
CA ALA A 185 5.38 -1.17 19.52
C ALA A 185 5.39 -1.88 20.87
N LYS A 186 6.50 -1.71 21.59
CA LYS A 186 6.71 -2.21 22.95
C LYS A 186 6.76 -1.03 23.93
N PRO A 187 6.47 -1.26 25.22
CA PRO A 187 6.71 -0.27 26.25
C PRO A 187 8.18 0.19 26.25
N GLY A 188 8.40 1.48 26.43
CA GLY A 188 9.72 2.13 26.43
C GLY A 188 9.60 3.62 26.12
N ASP A 189 10.74 4.31 26.09
CA ASP A 189 10.78 5.77 25.92
C ASP A 189 10.37 6.23 24.50
N LEU A 190 10.60 5.38 23.50
CA LEU A 190 10.29 5.66 22.09
C LEU A 190 9.56 4.47 21.45
N PRO A 191 8.28 4.26 21.78
CA PRO A 191 7.50 3.20 21.17
C PRO A 191 7.28 3.52 19.68
N PHE A 192 7.52 2.54 18.81
CA PHE A 192 7.25 2.63 17.38
C PHE A 192 6.73 1.29 16.85
N ALA A 193 5.91 1.33 15.80
CA ALA A 193 5.51 0.13 15.07
C ALA A 193 6.04 0.20 13.64
N THR A 194 6.34 -0.96 13.07
CA THR A 194 6.75 -1.10 11.67
C THR A 194 5.76 -2.01 10.95
N ILE A 195 5.36 -1.60 9.75
CA ILE A 195 4.56 -2.39 8.82
C ILE A 195 5.38 -2.53 7.55
N VAL A 196 5.53 -3.74 7.05
CA VAL A 196 6.28 -4.03 5.84
C VAL A 196 5.37 -4.75 4.85
N ASN A 197 5.27 -4.20 3.64
CA ASN A 197 4.84 -4.95 2.47
C ASN A 197 6.07 -5.25 1.62
N ALA A 198 6.40 -6.53 1.50
CA ALA A 198 7.54 -7.03 0.75
C ALA A 198 7.08 -7.91 -0.42
N ALA A 199 5.87 -7.69 -0.95
CA ALA A 199 5.31 -8.41 -2.09
C ALA A 199 6.04 -8.04 -3.40
N ILE A 200 7.31 -8.42 -3.49
CA ILE A 200 8.15 -8.28 -4.67
C ILE A 200 8.44 -9.70 -5.16
N ALA A 201 7.99 -10.04 -6.36
CA ALA A 201 8.35 -11.32 -6.96
C ALA A 201 9.84 -11.31 -7.34
N SER A 202 10.52 -12.46 -7.24
CA SER A 202 11.97 -12.61 -7.50
C SER A 202 12.44 -12.14 -8.88
N HIS A 203 11.52 -11.96 -9.83
CA HIS A 203 11.80 -11.51 -11.19
C HIS A 203 11.12 -10.18 -11.57
N ASP A 204 10.50 -9.48 -10.61
CA ASP A 204 9.81 -8.23 -10.90
C ASP A 204 10.74 -7.02 -10.68
N SER A 205 10.65 -6.04 -11.58
CA SER A 205 11.29 -4.76 -11.34
C SER A 205 10.51 -4.04 -10.24
N ARG A 206 11.22 -3.55 -9.22
CA ARG A 206 10.69 -3.00 -7.95
C ARG A 206 9.62 -1.89 -8.08
N GLY A 207 9.30 -1.43 -9.29
CA GLY A 207 8.38 -0.33 -9.56
C GLY A 207 6.89 -0.63 -9.34
N ALA A 208 6.42 -1.87 -9.49
CA ALA A 208 4.98 -2.16 -9.37
C ALA A 208 4.47 -1.97 -7.93
N LEU A 209 5.20 -2.50 -6.94
CA LEU A 209 4.89 -2.29 -5.52
C LEU A 209 5.01 -0.81 -5.15
N GLN A 210 6.00 -0.10 -5.70
CA GLN A 210 6.13 1.33 -5.45
C GLN A 210 4.92 2.09 -5.98
N ILE A 211 4.50 1.88 -7.23
CA ILE A 211 3.38 2.62 -7.83
C ILE A 211 2.04 2.32 -7.14
N TYR A 212 1.72 1.06 -6.92
CA TYR A 212 0.40 0.66 -6.42
C TYR A 212 0.34 0.57 -4.90
N GLY A 213 1.41 0.09 -4.27
CA GLY A 213 1.50 -0.06 -2.82
C GLY A 213 1.72 1.26 -2.10
N SER A 214 2.58 2.16 -2.60
CA SER A 214 2.83 3.45 -1.92
C SER A 214 1.59 4.31 -1.92
N ARG A 215 0.87 4.42 -3.05
CA ARG A 215 -0.36 5.21 -3.13
C ARG A 215 -1.43 4.73 -2.15
N ALA A 216 -1.60 3.42 -2.01
CA ALA A 216 -2.53 2.84 -1.04
C ALA A 216 -2.12 3.12 0.40
N LEU A 217 -0.81 3.10 0.68
CA LEU A 217 -0.25 3.44 1.98
C LEU A 217 -0.46 4.92 2.31
N ASP A 218 -0.12 5.83 1.40
CA ASP A 218 -0.27 7.27 1.57
C ASP A 218 -1.75 7.63 1.83
N THR A 219 -2.68 7.02 1.07
CA THR A 219 -4.13 7.18 1.28
C THR A 219 -4.56 6.66 2.66
N ALA A 220 -4.00 5.55 3.11
CA ALA A 220 -4.29 4.98 4.43
C ALA A 220 -3.82 5.89 5.58
N PHE A 221 -2.63 6.47 5.45
CA PHE A 221 -2.12 7.45 6.43
C PHE A 221 -2.97 8.71 6.46
N TYR A 222 -3.31 9.26 5.30
CA TYR A 222 -4.17 10.43 5.22
C TYR A 222 -5.53 10.19 5.91
N ASP A 223 -6.20 9.09 5.55
CA ASP A 223 -7.51 8.73 6.10
C ASP A 223 -7.46 8.45 7.61
N GLU A 224 -6.38 7.81 8.10
CA GLU A 224 -6.19 7.62 9.54
C GLU A 224 -5.89 8.92 10.28
N THR A 225 -5.16 9.86 9.66
CA THR A 225 -4.94 11.20 10.21
C THR A 225 -6.26 11.91 10.44
N GLN A 226 -7.15 11.92 9.45
CA GLN A 226 -8.47 12.54 9.56
C GLN A 226 -9.32 11.86 10.63
N SER A 227 -9.27 10.52 10.70
CA SER A 227 -9.98 9.74 11.73
C SER A 227 -9.52 10.11 13.15
N MET A 228 -8.21 10.29 13.36
CA MET A 228 -7.66 10.71 14.66
C MET A 228 -8.12 12.11 15.04
N ILE A 229 -8.06 13.08 14.12
CA ILE A 229 -8.49 14.46 14.35
C ILE A 229 -9.98 14.50 14.73
N GLU A 230 -10.82 13.74 14.03
CA GLU A 230 -12.25 13.69 14.30
C GLU A 230 -12.56 13.04 15.67
N GLU A 231 -11.90 11.92 16.00
CA GLU A 231 -12.06 11.27 17.31
C GLU A 231 -11.61 12.19 18.45
N THR A 232 -10.48 12.89 18.30
CA THR A 232 -9.98 13.84 19.30
C THR A 232 -11.00 14.97 19.52
N ARG A 233 -11.50 15.57 18.44
CA ARG A 233 -12.54 16.62 18.52
C ARG A 233 -13.78 16.13 19.25
N LYS A 234 -14.29 14.94 18.92
CA LYS A 234 -15.47 14.34 19.56
C LYS A 234 -15.26 14.10 21.05
N ARG A 235 -14.06 13.69 21.48
CA ARG A 235 -13.74 13.47 22.89
C ARG A 235 -13.67 14.79 23.65
N MET A 236 -12.96 15.78 23.11
CA MET A 236 -12.84 17.11 23.71
C MET A 236 -14.20 17.79 23.87
N GLN A 237 -15.08 17.69 22.87
CA GLN A 237 -16.44 18.23 22.97
C GLN A 237 -17.24 17.60 24.12
N LYS A 238 -17.18 16.26 24.25
CA LYS A 238 -17.86 15.55 25.34
C LYS A 238 -17.36 15.96 26.72
N ASP A 239 -16.07 16.26 26.85
CA ASP A 239 -15.50 16.69 28.13
C ASP A 239 -15.88 18.15 28.42
N ALA A 240 -15.92 19.02 27.41
CA ALA A 240 -16.42 20.40 27.54
C ALA A 240 -17.90 20.44 27.95
N ASP A 241 -18.76 19.63 27.31
CA ASP A 241 -20.18 19.56 27.63
C ASP A 241 -20.42 19.11 29.08
N LYS A 242 -19.63 18.14 29.56
CA LYS A 242 -19.69 17.68 30.96
C LYS A 242 -19.24 18.75 31.95
N ALA A 243 -18.17 19.49 31.63
CA ALA A 243 -17.69 20.58 32.47
C ALA A 243 -18.74 21.69 32.58
N ASN A 244 -19.37 22.06 31.47
CA ASN A 244 -20.45 23.07 31.43
C ASN A 244 -21.68 22.62 32.24
N ALA A 245 -22.06 21.35 32.15
CA ALA A 245 -23.19 20.80 32.90
C ALA A 245 -22.96 20.75 34.43
N GLN A 246 -21.71 20.77 34.89
CA GLN A 246 -21.38 20.84 36.33
C GLN A 246 -21.35 22.26 36.88
N MET A 247 -21.28 23.27 36.00
CA MET A 247 -21.26 24.69 36.37
C MET A 247 -22.65 25.34 36.37
N ALA A 248 -23.65 24.69 35.77
CA ALA A 248 -25.04 25.10 35.74
C ALA A 248 -25.82 24.52 36.93
#